data_AF-A0A9E1IAM3-F1
#
_entry.id   AF-A0A9E1IAM3-F1
#
_cell.length_a   1.000
_cell.length_b   1.000
_cell.length_c   1.000
_cell.angle_alpha   90.00
_cell.angle_beta   90.00
_cell.angle_gamma   90.00
#
_symmetry.space_group_name_H-M   'P 1'
#
loop_
_entity.id
_entity.type
_entity.pdbx_description
1 polymer ?
#
loop_
_entity_poly.entity_id
_entity_poly.type
_entity_poly.pdbx_seq_one_letter_code
_entity_poly.pdbx_strand_id
1 'polypeptide(L)'
;MAFVSQAFRFKVRKGSGVPYLTHLLAVAALVGEGGGDEEQIIAALLHDYLEDIPGGTEEELSLRYSPRVARLVLALSDCTSQPKPPWKARKDAYLAHLENEPDEVKLISAADKLHNCRSLVRDHRQMGDAIFDRFNPEKEETLWYYRSLLPALSHNWEHFLLDELRSEVWLLHKLAGHPLS
;
A
#
# COMPACT_ATOMS: atom_id res chain seq x y z
N MET A 1 19.23 0.62 -2.15
CA MET A 1 18.88 2.06 -2.12
C MET A 1 19.08 2.81 -3.45
N ALA A 2 20.25 2.77 -4.10
CA ALA A 2 20.49 3.55 -5.33
C ALA A 2 19.48 3.27 -6.46
N PHE A 3 19.20 1.99 -6.73
CA PHE A 3 18.21 1.58 -7.74
C PHE A 3 16.80 2.13 -7.45
N VAL A 4 16.28 1.91 -6.24
CA VAL A 4 14.97 2.43 -5.80
C VAL A 4 14.91 3.94 -5.96
N SER A 5 15.92 4.66 -5.47
CA SER A 5 15.96 6.13 -5.60
C SER A 5 15.97 6.58 -7.05
N GLN A 6 16.63 5.86 -7.96
CA GLN A 6 16.68 6.19 -9.38
C GLN A 6 15.34 5.89 -10.08
N ALA A 7 14.74 4.72 -9.80
CA ALA A 7 13.47 4.31 -10.36
C ALA A 7 12.34 5.30 -9.99
N PHE A 8 12.27 5.71 -8.73
CA PHE A 8 11.23 6.61 -8.22
C PHE A 8 11.63 8.10 -8.22
N ARG A 9 12.75 8.47 -8.86
CA ARG A 9 13.37 9.82 -8.71
C ARG A 9 12.46 10.99 -9.05
N PHE A 10 11.49 10.77 -9.94
CA PHE A 10 10.55 11.80 -10.41
C PHE A 10 9.13 11.59 -9.88
N LYS A 11 8.92 10.57 -9.04
CA LYS A 11 7.63 10.29 -8.42
C LYS A 11 7.48 11.16 -7.17
N VAL A 12 6.27 11.68 -6.98
CA VAL A 12 5.88 12.44 -5.79
C VAL A 12 4.57 11.91 -5.24
N ARG A 13 4.34 12.09 -3.94
CA ARG A 13 3.06 11.80 -3.30
C ARG A 13 1.99 12.71 -3.88
N LYS A 14 0.86 12.12 -4.30
CA LYS A 14 -0.29 12.85 -4.82
C LYS A 14 -0.74 13.91 -3.80
N GLY A 15 -0.93 15.15 -4.26
CA GLY A 15 -1.45 16.25 -3.44
C GLY A 15 -0.45 17.00 -2.56
N SER A 16 0.70 16.41 -2.21
CA SER A 16 1.69 17.07 -1.32
C SER A 16 3.00 17.42 -2.02
N GLY A 17 3.33 16.78 -3.14
CA GLY A 17 4.60 17.02 -3.84
C GLY A 17 5.84 16.45 -3.13
N VAL A 18 5.66 15.81 -1.98
CA VAL A 18 6.73 15.17 -1.22
C VAL A 18 7.33 14.03 -2.05
N PRO A 19 8.67 13.85 -2.12
CA PRO A 19 9.29 12.76 -2.86
C PRO A 19 8.73 11.41 -2.47
N TYR A 20 8.37 10.59 -3.46
CA TYR A 20 7.73 9.29 -3.21
C TYR A 20 8.60 8.34 -2.39
N LEU A 21 9.93 8.51 -2.48
CA LEU A 21 10.91 7.79 -1.68
C LEU A 21 10.61 7.85 -0.16
N THR A 22 10.03 8.93 0.34
CA THR A 22 9.65 9.05 1.76
C THR A 22 8.63 7.99 2.18
N HIS A 23 7.66 7.69 1.32
CA HIS A 23 6.69 6.64 1.56
C HIS A 23 7.34 5.26 1.51
N LEU A 24 8.17 4.99 0.50
CA LEU A 24 8.87 3.71 0.37
C LEU A 24 9.71 3.42 1.63
N LEU A 25 10.44 4.42 2.12
CA LEU A 25 11.21 4.33 3.36
C LEU A 25 10.33 4.08 4.58
N ALA A 26 9.18 4.75 4.68
CA ALA A 26 8.28 4.57 5.80
C ALA A 26 7.64 3.16 5.81
N VAL A 27 7.26 2.62 4.66
CA VAL A 27 6.73 1.26 4.55
C VAL A 27 7.82 0.25 4.89
N ALA A 28 9.03 0.42 4.37
CA ALA A 28 10.17 -0.45 4.68
C ALA A 28 10.53 -0.44 6.18
N ALA A 29 10.46 0.73 6.83
CA ALA A 29 10.67 0.84 8.27
C ALA A 29 9.59 0.08 9.06
N LEU A 30 8.31 0.26 8.72
CA LEU A 30 7.21 -0.47 9.35
C LEU A 30 7.33 -1.99 9.17
N VAL A 31 7.78 -2.46 8.01
CA VAL A 31 8.04 -3.89 7.77
C VAL A 31 9.17 -4.41 8.65
N GLY A 32 10.27 -3.65 8.77
CA GLY A 32 11.37 -4.02 9.66
C GLY A 32 10.98 -4.03 11.15
N GLU A 33 10.23 -3.02 11.61
CA GLU A 33 9.65 -2.98 12.96
C GLU A 33 8.63 -4.11 13.18
N GLY A 34 7.95 -4.53 12.11
CA GLY A 34 7.06 -5.68 12.06
C GLY A 34 7.75 -7.05 12.07
N GLY A 35 9.08 -7.10 12.22
CA GLY A 35 9.83 -8.35 12.23
C GLY A 35 10.05 -8.97 10.85
N GLY A 36 9.80 -8.23 9.77
CA GLY A 36 10.12 -8.66 8.41
C GLY A 36 11.62 -8.80 8.20
N ASP A 37 12.01 -9.78 7.39
CA ASP A 37 13.41 -9.99 7.03
C ASP A 37 13.93 -8.99 5.98
N GLU A 38 15.21 -9.11 5.63
CA GLU A 38 15.85 -8.22 4.66
C GLU A 38 15.16 -8.22 3.29
N GLU A 39 14.71 -9.37 2.79
CA GLU A 39 14.06 -9.44 1.49
C GLU A 39 12.65 -8.84 1.52
N GLN A 40 11.93 -8.97 2.65
CA GLN A 40 10.66 -8.29 2.86
C GLN A 40 10.83 -6.77 2.92
N ILE A 41 11.88 -6.28 3.58
CA ILE A 41 12.22 -4.85 3.61
C ILE A 41 12.58 -4.35 2.21
N ILE A 42 13.33 -5.12 1.42
CA ILE A 42 13.64 -4.80 0.03
C ILE A 42 12.37 -4.78 -0.82
N ALA A 43 11.49 -5.77 -0.68
CA ALA A 43 10.21 -5.83 -1.37
C ALA A 43 9.31 -4.64 -0.97
N ALA A 44 9.31 -4.23 0.29
CA ALA A 44 8.60 -3.04 0.76
C ALA A 44 9.10 -1.75 0.10
N LEU A 45 10.41 -1.62 -0.14
CA LEU A 45 10.96 -0.49 -0.91
C LEU A 45 10.58 -0.51 -2.39
N LEU A 46 10.14 -1.65 -2.91
CA LEU A 46 9.87 -1.91 -4.32
C LEU A 46 8.40 -2.21 -4.60
N HIS A 47 7.51 -2.17 -3.61
CA HIS A 47 6.16 -2.75 -3.71
C HIS A 47 5.32 -2.15 -4.86
N ASP A 48 5.55 -0.88 -5.21
CA ASP A 48 4.89 -0.21 -6.33
C ASP A 48 5.65 -0.33 -7.66
N TYR A 49 6.82 -0.96 -7.70
CA TYR A 49 7.73 -0.90 -8.85
C TYR A 49 7.06 -1.37 -10.15
N LEU A 50 6.39 -2.52 -10.11
CA LEU A 50 5.74 -3.12 -11.28
C LEU A 50 4.50 -2.34 -11.72
N GLU A 51 3.86 -1.62 -10.81
CA GLU A 51 2.66 -0.84 -11.11
C GLU A 51 2.97 0.53 -11.71
N ASP A 52 4.05 1.14 -11.23
CA ASP A 52 4.25 2.58 -11.29
C ASP A 52 5.48 2.99 -12.10
N ILE A 53 6.40 2.07 -12.37
CA ILE A 53 7.61 2.32 -13.15
C ILE A 53 7.44 1.79 -14.58
N PRO A 54 7.41 2.66 -15.60
CA PRO A 54 7.30 2.23 -16.98
C PRO A 54 8.46 1.29 -17.37
N GLY A 55 8.12 0.11 -17.89
CA GLY A 55 9.10 -0.90 -18.29
C GLY A 55 9.72 -1.68 -17.13
N GLY A 56 9.25 -1.50 -15.89
CA GLY A 56 9.65 -2.34 -14.77
C GLY A 56 9.16 -3.78 -14.97
N THR A 57 10.02 -4.76 -14.72
CA THR A 57 9.69 -6.18 -14.87
C THR A 57 10.07 -7.00 -13.65
N GLU A 58 9.39 -8.13 -13.47
CA GLU A 58 9.71 -9.10 -12.43
C GLU A 58 11.11 -9.71 -12.66
N GLU A 59 11.50 -9.94 -13.91
CA GLU A 59 12.81 -10.48 -14.25
C GLU A 59 13.94 -9.54 -13.80
N GLU A 60 13.77 -8.23 -13.94
CA GLU A 60 14.75 -7.27 -13.44
C GLU A 60 14.90 -7.37 -11.92
N LEU A 61 13.78 -7.42 -11.19
CA LEU A 61 13.79 -7.55 -9.73
C LEU A 61 14.45 -8.87 -9.30
N SER A 62 14.14 -9.95 -10.01
CA SER A 62 14.68 -11.29 -9.74
C SER A 62 16.19 -11.35 -9.92
N LEU A 63 16.69 -10.78 -11.03
CA LEU A 63 18.13 -10.75 -11.34
C LEU A 63 18.92 -9.79 -10.44
N ARG A 64 18.31 -8.67 -10.03
CA ARG A 64 18.98 -7.63 -9.24
C ARG A 64 18.99 -7.94 -7.74
N TYR A 65 17.93 -8.56 -7.23
CA TYR A 65 17.73 -8.82 -5.82
C TYR A 65 17.62 -10.31 -5.56
N SER A 66 16.44 -10.88 -5.80
CA SER A 66 16.22 -12.32 -5.71
C SER A 66 14.85 -12.70 -6.31
N PRO A 67 14.65 -13.97 -6.67
CA PRO A 67 13.34 -14.47 -7.06
C PRO A 67 12.26 -14.24 -5.99
N ARG A 68 12.63 -14.27 -4.70
CA ARG A 68 11.68 -14.02 -3.60
C ARG A 68 11.23 -12.56 -3.57
N VAL A 69 12.13 -11.60 -3.75
CA VAL A 69 11.77 -10.18 -3.84
C VAL A 69 10.82 -9.93 -5.02
N ALA A 70 11.11 -10.49 -6.20
CA ALA A 70 10.24 -10.34 -7.36
C ALA A 70 8.82 -10.89 -7.11
N ARG A 71 8.72 -12.09 -6.52
CA ARG A 71 7.44 -12.71 -6.15
C ARG A 71 6.66 -11.85 -5.15
N LEU A 72 7.32 -11.34 -4.12
CA LEU A 72 6.69 -10.48 -3.11
C LEU A 72 6.14 -9.20 -3.76
N VAL A 73 6.93 -8.53 -4.60
CA VAL A 73 6.49 -7.30 -5.29
C VAL A 73 5.33 -7.59 -6.25
N LEU A 74 5.33 -8.72 -6.95
CA LEU A 74 4.20 -9.13 -7.78
C LEU A 74 2.93 -9.31 -6.94
N ALA A 75 2.99 -10.05 -5.83
CA ALA A 75 1.84 -10.28 -4.95
C ALA A 75 1.29 -8.99 -4.32
N LEU A 76 2.13 -7.96 -4.18
CA LEU A 76 1.73 -6.65 -3.67
C LEU A 76 1.08 -5.75 -4.73
N SER A 77 1.23 -6.09 -6.01
CA SER A 77 0.73 -5.31 -7.15
C SER A 77 -0.73 -5.68 -7.47
N ASP A 78 -1.63 -4.70 -7.48
CA ASP A 78 -3.04 -4.91 -7.83
C ASP A 78 -3.28 -4.97 -9.35
N CYS A 79 -2.33 -4.49 -10.16
CA CYS A 79 -2.38 -4.52 -11.62
C CYS A 79 -1.04 -4.15 -12.27
N THR A 80 -0.51 -5.04 -13.10
CA THR A 80 0.68 -4.81 -13.93
C THR A 80 0.35 -4.48 -15.39
N SER A 81 -0.91 -4.61 -15.81
CA SER A 81 -1.34 -4.34 -17.19
C SER A 81 -1.63 -2.85 -17.45
N GLN A 82 -1.49 -2.43 -18.72
CA GLN A 82 -1.76 -1.08 -19.18
C GLN A 82 -2.66 -1.09 -20.43
N PRO A 83 -3.73 -0.27 -20.49
CA PRO A 83 -4.19 0.64 -19.44
C PRO A 83 -4.76 -0.11 -18.22
N LYS A 84 -4.59 0.46 -17.01
CA LYS A 84 -5.11 -0.12 -15.77
C LYS A 84 -6.65 -0.32 -15.87
N PRO A 85 -7.19 -1.50 -15.50
CA PRO A 85 -8.63 -1.71 -15.36
C PRO A 85 -9.28 -0.75 -14.35
N PRO A 86 -10.64 -0.67 -14.34
CA PRO A 86 -11.38 0.17 -13.41
C PRO A 86 -10.94 -0.03 -11.96
N TRP A 87 -10.86 1.07 -11.21
CA TRP A 87 -10.29 1.07 -9.85
C TRP A 87 -10.97 0.05 -8.93
N LYS A 88 -12.30 0.04 -8.91
CA LYS A 88 -13.08 -0.86 -8.04
C LYS A 88 -12.80 -2.34 -8.34
N ALA A 89 -12.76 -2.71 -9.62
CA ALA A 89 -12.49 -4.09 -10.03
C ALA A 89 -11.09 -4.57 -9.61
N ARG A 90 -10.06 -3.70 -9.73
CA ARG A 90 -8.71 -4.01 -9.25
C ARG A 90 -8.67 -4.18 -7.73
N LYS A 91 -9.36 -3.31 -6.98
CA LYS A 91 -9.41 -3.41 -5.52
C LYS A 91 -10.17 -4.63 -5.03
N ASP A 92 -11.27 -5.01 -5.69
CA ASP A 92 -11.97 -6.27 -5.38
C ASP A 92 -11.09 -7.49 -5.60
N ALA A 93 -10.39 -7.56 -6.74
CA ALA A 93 -9.47 -8.65 -7.04
C ALA A 93 -8.32 -8.72 -6.02
N TYR A 94 -7.74 -7.57 -5.67
CA TYR A 94 -6.66 -7.49 -4.68
C TYR A 94 -7.11 -7.89 -3.28
N LEU A 95 -8.32 -7.51 -2.85
CA LEU A 95 -8.88 -7.92 -1.56
C LEU A 95 -9.06 -9.45 -1.49
N ALA A 96 -9.63 -10.05 -2.54
CA ALA A 96 -9.80 -11.50 -2.62
C ALA A 96 -8.46 -12.26 -2.65
N HIS A 97 -7.45 -11.67 -3.30
CA HIS A 97 -6.09 -12.19 -3.33
C HIS A 97 -5.47 -12.20 -1.92
N LEU A 98 -5.54 -11.07 -1.21
CA LEU A 98 -4.91 -10.90 0.11
C LEU A 98 -5.39 -11.90 1.17
N GLU A 99 -6.64 -12.36 1.12
CA GLU A 99 -7.17 -13.33 2.10
C GLU A 99 -6.29 -14.58 2.21
N ASN A 100 -5.78 -15.07 1.08
CA ASN A 100 -5.04 -16.33 0.98
C ASN A 100 -3.53 -16.14 0.86
N GLU A 101 -3.04 -14.89 0.87
CA GLU A 101 -1.62 -14.62 0.79
C GLU A 101 -0.89 -14.98 2.10
N PRO A 102 0.38 -15.42 2.02
CA PRO A 102 1.20 -15.69 3.20
C PRO A 102 1.45 -14.45 4.05
N ASP A 103 1.76 -14.67 5.33
CA ASP A 103 2.05 -13.63 6.33
C ASP A 103 3.09 -12.60 5.86
N GLU A 104 4.08 -13.02 5.08
CA GLU A 104 5.12 -12.13 4.55
C GLU A 104 4.59 -11.06 3.58
N VAL A 105 3.57 -11.39 2.78
CA VAL A 105 2.89 -10.46 1.87
C VAL A 105 1.91 -9.61 2.65
N LYS A 106 1.15 -10.22 3.58
CA LYS A 106 0.23 -9.49 4.46
C LYS A 106 0.93 -8.44 5.30
N LEU A 107 2.14 -8.72 5.80
CA LEU A 107 2.96 -7.78 6.54
C LEU A 107 3.26 -6.52 5.71
N ILE A 108 3.77 -6.70 4.49
CA ILE A 108 4.14 -5.58 3.62
C ILE A 108 2.89 -4.81 3.17
N SER A 109 1.81 -5.51 2.82
CA SER A 109 0.55 -4.88 2.45
C SER A 109 -0.03 -4.05 3.60
N ALA A 110 -0.07 -4.61 4.82
CA ALA A 110 -0.55 -3.90 6.00
C ALA A 110 0.29 -2.64 6.29
N ALA A 111 1.62 -2.73 6.19
CA ALA A 111 2.52 -1.59 6.37
C ALA A 111 2.25 -0.47 5.35
N ASP A 112 2.09 -0.82 4.07
CA ASP A 112 1.74 0.14 3.02
C ASP A 112 0.38 0.81 3.29
N LYS A 113 -0.66 0.01 3.55
CA LYS A 113 -2.00 0.55 3.80
C LYS A 113 -2.06 1.37 5.08
N LEU A 114 -1.31 1.01 6.12
CA LEU A 114 -1.20 1.79 7.34
C LEU A 114 -0.58 3.16 7.08
N HIS A 115 0.55 3.23 6.37
CA HIS A 115 1.18 4.51 6.06
C HIS A 115 0.29 5.40 5.17
N ASN A 116 -0.40 4.80 4.19
CA ASN A 116 -1.35 5.51 3.34
C ASN A 116 -2.57 6.01 4.14
N CYS A 117 -3.10 5.21 5.06
CA CYS A 117 -4.22 5.60 5.92
C CYS A 117 -3.82 6.77 6.85
N ARG A 118 -2.66 6.67 7.52
CA ARG A 118 -2.10 7.76 8.35
C ARG A 118 -1.93 9.06 7.56
N SER A 119 -1.46 8.96 6.32
CA SER A 119 -1.30 10.11 5.44
C SER A 119 -2.66 10.73 5.09
N LEU A 120 -3.65 9.90 4.77
CA LEU A 120 -5.01 10.35 4.46
C LEU A 120 -5.69 11.00 5.67
N VAL A 121 -5.57 10.43 6.87
CA VAL A 121 -6.07 10.99 8.13
C VAL A 121 -5.43 12.34 8.43
N ARG A 122 -4.10 12.45 8.32
CA ARG A 122 -3.38 13.70 8.56
C ARG A 122 -3.84 14.79 7.59
N ASP A 123 -3.96 14.46 6.32
CA ASP A 123 -4.32 15.43 5.30
C ASP A 123 -5.82 15.80 5.40
N HIS A 124 -6.71 14.85 5.73
CA HIS A 124 -8.13 15.13 6.04
C HIS A 124 -8.27 16.12 7.21
N ARG A 125 -7.47 16.00 8.27
CA ARG A 125 -7.49 16.99 9.37
C ARG A 125 -7.16 18.42 8.93
N GLN A 126 -6.41 18.59 7.84
CA GLN A 126 -6.00 19.90 7.34
C GLN A 126 -7.01 20.50 6.36
N MET A 127 -7.69 19.67 5.56
CA MET A 127 -8.53 20.15 4.45
C MET A 127 -9.93 19.52 4.36
N GLY A 128 -10.30 18.67 5.32
CA GLY A 128 -11.57 17.94 5.33
C GLY A 128 -11.71 17.03 4.12
N ASP A 129 -12.95 16.91 3.62
CA ASP A 129 -13.29 16.00 2.53
C ASP A 129 -12.67 16.39 1.16
N ALA A 130 -12.14 17.61 1.01
CA ALA A 130 -11.43 18.02 -0.20
C ALA A 130 -10.17 17.17 -0.49
N ILE A 131 -9.70 16.38 0.48
CA ILE A 131 -8.62 15.41 0.27
C ILE A 131 -9.02 14.31 -0.72
N PHE A 132 -10.30 13.92 -0.77
CA PHE A 132 -10.76 12.82 -1.62
C PHE A 132 -10.72 13.20 -3.11
N ASP A 133 -10.88 14.47 -3.45
CA ASP A 133 -10.78 15.02 -4.82
C ASP A 133 -9.39 14.83 -5.44
N ARG A 134 -8.37 14.48 -4.64
CA ARG A 134 -7.00 14.23 -5.10
C ARG A 134 -6.77 12.82 -5.63
N PHE A 135 -7.75 11.93 -5.47
CA PHE A 135 -7.66 10.53 -5.87
C PHE A 135 -8.71 10.22 -6.94
N ASN A 136 -8.48 9.12 -7.68
CA ASN A 136 -9.42 8.68 -8.71
C ASN A 136 -10.71 8.00 -8.19
N PRO A 137 -10.75 7.32 -7.02
CA PRO A 137 -12.01 6.84 -6.45
C PRO A 137 -12.75 7.94 -5.68
N GLU A 138 -14.07 7.78 -5.57
CA GLU A 138 -14.90 8.63 -4.70
C GLU A 138 -14.57 8.39 -3.21
N LYS A 139 -15.04 9.30 -2.35
CA LYS A 139 -14.87 9.21 -0.89
C LYS A 139 -15.39 7.87 -0.36
N GLU A 140 -16.59 7.49 -0.76
CA GLU A 140 -17.28 6.28 -0.33
C GLU A 140 -16.51 5.02 -0.77
N GLU A 141 -15.94 5.02 -1.97
CA GLU A 141 -15.09 3.94 -2.48
C GLU A 141 -13.79 3.84 -1.68
N THR A 142 -13.17 4.97 -1.34
CA THR A 142 -11.96 5.00 -0.50
C THR A 142 -12.22 4.43 0.89
N LEU A 143 -13.31 4.86 1.53
CA LEU A 143 -13.74 4.36 2.83
C LEU A 143 -14.09 2.86 2.78
N TRP A 144 -14.83 2.44 1.75
CA TRP A 144 -15.13 1.03 1.51
C TRP A 144 -13.85 0.19 1.42
N TYR A 145 -12.84 0.65 0.68
CA TYR A 145 -11.61 -0.10 0.48
C TYR A 145 -10.84 -0.28 1.79
N TYR A 146 -10.66 0.80 2.57
CA TYR A 146 -10.00 0.73 3.87
C TYR A 146 -10.73 -0.16 4.87
N ARG A 147 -12.07 -0.10 4.91
CA ARG A 147 -12.86 -1.02 5.73
C ARG A 147 -12.71 -2.47 5.29
N SER A 148 -12.66 -2.72 3.99
CA SER A 148 -12.58 -4.08 3.42
C SER A 148 -11.20 -4.70 3.51
N LEU A 149 -10.14 -3.90 3.62
CA LEU A 149 -8.77 -4.38 3.89
C LEU A 149 -8.66 -5.12 5.22
N LEU A 150 -9.41 -4.69 6.25
CA LEU A 150 -9.34 -5.27 7.59
C LEU A 150 -9.70 -6.77 7.62
N PRO A 151 -10.88 -7.22 7.12
CA PRO A 151 -11.19 -8.65 7.08
C PRO A 151 -10.24 -9.42 6.16
N ALA A 152 -9.88 -8.86 5.00
CA ALA A 152 -8.98 -9.52 4.05
C ALA A 152 -7.60 -9.82 4.65
N LEU A 153 -7.01 -8.85 5.34
CA LEU A 153 -5.72 -9.03 6.01
C LEU A 153 -5.83 -9.92 7.25
N SER A 154 -6.92 -9.84 8.01
CA SER A 154 -7.09 -10.60 9.26
C SER A 154 -7.30 -12.10 9.08
N HIS A 155 -7.52 -12.58 7.84
CA HIS A 155 -7.77 -13.98 7.60
C HIS A 155 -6.53 -14.83 7.93
N ASN A 156 -6.61 -15.66 8.98
CA ASN A 156 -5.52 -16.49 9.49
C ASN A 156 -4.22 -15.71 9.81
N TRP A 157 -4.31 -14.41 10.09
CA TRP A 157 -3.15 -13.58 10.38
C TRP A 157 -3.49 -12.52 11.42
N GLU A 158 -2.70 -12.48 12.49
CA GLU A 158 -2.78 -11.49 13.55
C GLU A 158 -1.42 -10.79 13.68
N HIS A 159 -1.43 -9.47 13.77
CA HIS A 159 -0.21 -8.67 13.83
C HIS A 159 -0.50 -7.26 14.36
N PHE A 160 0.43 -6.65 15.12
CA PHE A 160 0.19 -5.32 15.70
C PHE A 160 -0.06 -4.23 14.63
N LEU A 161 0.56 -4.35 13.46
CA LEU A 161 0.30 -3.43 12.34
C LEU A 161 -1.16 -3.48 11.86
N LEU A 162 -1.83 -4.63 12.00
CA LEU A 162 -3.26 -4.76 11.68
C LEU A 162 -4.12 -4.02 12.70
N ASP A 163 -3.72 -4.02 13.98
CA ASP A 163 -4.41 -3.26 15.04
C ASP A 163 -4.20 -1.75 14.89
N GLU A 164 -2.99 -1.33 14.52
CA GLU A 164 -2.70 0.06 14.17
C GLU A 164 -3.50 0.50 12.95
N LEU A 165 -3.57 -0.34 11.91
CA LEU A 165 -4.37 -0.07 10.72
C LEU A 165 -5.85 0.04 11.09
N ARG A 166 -6.39 -0.87 11.91
CA ARG A 166 -7.78 -0.82 12.39
C ARG A 166 -8.09 0.49 13.10
N SER A 167 -7.16 0.96 13.93
CA SER A 167 -7.29 2.23 14.66
C SER A 167 -7.33 3.44 13.71
N GLU A 168 -6.45 3.46 12.71
CA GLU A 168 -6.41 4.54 11.71
C GLU A 168 -7.62 4.51 10.77
N VAL A 169 -8.07 3.31 10.36
CA VAL A 169 -9.29 3.15 9.55
C VAL A 169 -10.52 3.65 10.31
N TRP A 170 -10.64 3.33 11.61
CA TRP A 170 -11.71 3.86 12.45
C TRP A 170 -11.68 5.39 12.51
N LEU A 171 -10.48 5.96 12.71
CA LEU A 171 -10.31 7.41 12.79
C LEU A 171 -10.64 8.11 11.46
N LEU A 172 -10.20 7.55 10.33
CA LEU A 172 -10.54 8.02 9.00
C LEU A 172 -12.06 8.07 8.80
N HIS A 173 -12.75 7.00 9.13
CA HIS A 173 -14.21 6.89 9.04
C HIS A 173 -14.93 7.92 9.91
N LYS A 174 -14.46 8.10 11.15
CA LYS A 174 -15.00 9.10 12.07
C LYS A 174 -14.84 10.51 11.52
N LEU A 175 -13.64 10.86 11.04
CA LEU A 175 -13.35 12.18 10.47
C LEU A 175 -14.17 12.45 9.20
N ALA A 176 -14.35 11.43 8.37
CA ALA A 176 -15.14 11.50 7.15
C ALA A 176 -16.66 11.55 7.39
N GLY A 177 -17.15 11.45 8.64
CA GLY A 177 -18.58 11.46 8.94
C GLY A 177 -19.31 10.13 8.68
N HIS A 178 -18.57 9.01 8.56
CA HIS A 178 -19.11 7.65 8.39
C HIS A 178 -18.59 6.73 9.50
N PRO A 179 -18.91 7.00 10.79
CA PRO A 179 -18.35 6.23 11.91
C PRO A 179 -18.67 4.74 11.77
N LEU A 180 -17.66 3.90 12.01
CA LEU A 180 -17.86 2.46 12.12
C LEU A 180 -18.50 2.16 13.48
N SER A 181 -19.52 1.30 13.46
CA SER A 181 -20.21 0.78 14.65
C SER A 181 -19.31 -0.12 15.49
#